data_AF-A0AAW1BCU5-F1
#
_entry.id   AF-A0AAW1BCU5-F1
#
_cell.length_a   1.000
_cell.length_b   1.000
_cell.length_c   1.000
_cell.angle_alpha   90.00
_cell.angle_beta   90.00
_cell.angle_gamma   90.00
#
_symmetry.space_group_name_H-M   'P 1'
#
loop_
_entity.id
_entity.type
_entity.pdbx_description
1 polymer ?
#
loop_
_entity_poly.entity_id
_entity_poly.type
_entity_poly.pdbx_seq_one_letter_code
_entity_poly.pdbx_strand_id
1 'polypeptide(L)'
;LPTCILCTCLGTSVYCDDRELEILPPLLKQTTNFYTPYNRIKKIKRNAFAHLNMLNNNILEIHEDTFCKINDHTYICKPLKENRLDDNPINLYVPAPFAYWKLFLSLDNNSSIV
;
A
#
# COMPACT_ATOMS: atom_id res chain seq x y z
N LEU A 1 -13.47 10.22 12.50
CA LEU A 1 -13.42 9.44 11.25
C LEU A 1 -13.91 8.02 11.51
N PRO A 2 -14.69 7.43 10.60
CA PRO A 2 -15.17 6.06 10.76
C PRO A 2 -14.03 5.01 10.85
N THR A 3 -12.88 5.25 10.23
CA THR A 3 -11.76 4.29 10.24
C THR A 3 -11.21 4.01 11.63
N CYS A 4 -11.11 5.00 12.51
CA CYS A 4 -10.64 4.82 13.89
C CYS A 4 -11.70 4.18 14.81
N ILE A 5 -12.90 3.91 14.31
CA ILE A 5 -13.91 3.11 15.01
C ILE A 5 -13.64 1.62 14.79
N LEU A 6 -13.18 1.27 13.58
CA LEU A 6 -12.88 -0.10 13.17
C LEU A 6 -11.41 -0.48 13.37
N CYS A 7 -10.54 0.48 13.58
CA CYS A 7 -9.09 0.31 13.66
C CYS A 7 -8.51 1.14 14.80
N THR A 8 -7.28 0.83 15.19
CA THR A 8 -6.55 1.63 16.19
C THR A 8 -5.78 2.75 15.49
N CYS A 9 -6.02 3.99 15.90
CA CYS A 9 -5.31 5.17 15.38
C CYS A 9 -4.40 5.76 16.45
N LEU A 10 -3.10 5.87 16.17
CA LEU A 10 -2.10 6.45 17.06
C LEU A 10 -1.29 7.50 16.30
N GLY A 11 -1.51 8.78 16.61
CA GLY A 11 -0.89 9.88 15.87
C GLY A 11 -1.24 9.84 14.39
N THR A 12 -0.23 9.63 13.53
CA THR A 12 -0.37 9.50 12.07
C THR A 12 -0.41 8.04 11.59
N SER A 13 -0.43 7.08 12.51
CA SER A 13 -0.44 5.64 12.23
C SER A 13 -1.83 5.05 12.43
N VAL A 14 -2.22 4.12 11.54
CA VAL A 14 -3.48 3.39 11.62
C VAL A 14 -3.21 1.90 11.53
N TYR A 15 -3.76 1.12 12.47
CA TYR A 15 -3.57 -0.32 12.63
C TYR A 15 -4.92 -1.04 12.50
N CYS A 16 -5.07 -1.84 11.45
CA CYS A 16 -6.28 -2.59 11.12
C CYS A 16 -5.96 -4.09 10.92
N ASP A 17 -5.17 -4.68 11.81
CA ASP A 17 -4.82 -6.10 11.77
C ASP A 17 -6.08 -6.98 11.90
N ASP A 18 -6.20 -8.00 11.04
CA ASP A 18 -7.23 -9.03 11.07
C ASP A 18 -8.68 -8.51 11.19
N ARG A 19 -9.00 -7.49 10.39
CA ARG A 19 -10.34 -6.84 10.37
C ARG A 19 -11.20 -7.30 9.20
N GLU A 20 -10.76 -8.32 8.46
CA GLU A 20 -11.40 -8.83 7.25
C GLU A 20 -11.71 -7.73 6.21
N LEU A 21 -10.88 -6.68 6.16
CA LEU A 21 -11.10 -5.56 5.24
C LEU A 21 -10.95 -6.05 3.80
N GLU A 22 -12.00 -5.88 2.99
CA GLU A 22 -11.94 -6.15 1.54
C GLU A 22 -11.54 -4.92 0.73
N ILE A 23 -11.79 -3.74 1.29
CA ILE A 23 -11.52 -2.44 0.69
C ILE A 23 -10.75 -1.55 1.66
N LEU A 24 -9.92 -0.66 1.11
CA LEU A 24 -9.27 0.38 1.90
C LEU A 24 -10.32 1.31 2.53
N PRO A 25 -10.32 1.49 3.87
CA PRO A 25 -11.19 2.44 4.52
C PRO A 25 -10.79 3.89 4.19
N PRO A 26 -11.68 4.89 4.37
CA PRO A 26 -11.34 6.28 4.14
C PRO A 26 -10.28 6.76 5.15
N LEU A 27 -9.04 6.91 4.70
CA LEU A 27 -7.91 7.29 5.56
C LEU A 27 -7.72 8.81 5.60
N LEU A 28 -7.20 9.31 6.73
CA LEU A 28 -6.94 10.73 6.90
C LEU A 28 -5.80 11.18 5.98
N LYS A 29 -5.85 12.42 5.47
CA LYS A 29 -4.75 13.00 4.66
C LYS A 29 -3.40 13.04 5.40
N GLN A 30 -3.45 13.06 6.74
CA GLN A 30 -2.25 13.06 7.59
C GLN A 30 -1.75 11.65 7.93
N THR A 31 -2.46 10.59 7.53
CA THR A 31 -2.00 9.21 7.80
C THR A 31 -0.71 8.97 7.03
N THR A 32 0.36 8.65 7.75
CA THR A 32 1.67 8.37 7.17
C THR A 32 1.99 6.90 7.14
N ASN A 33 1.43 6.14 8.09
CA ASN A 33 1.69 4.72 8.27
C ASN A 33 0.36 3.96 8.34
N PHE A 34 0.25 2.88 7.58
CA PHE A 34 -0.94 2.04 7.55
C PHE A 34 -0.55 0.57 7.62
N TYR A 35 -1.04 -0.11 8.66
CA TYR A 35 -0.76 -1.50 8.97
C TYR A 35 -2.07 -2.29 8.84
N THR A 36 -2.12 -3.23 7.90
CA THR A 36 -3.29 -4.07 7.62
C THR A 36 -2.93 -5.52 7.33
N PRO A 37 -2.07 -6.19 8.12
CA PRO A 37 -1.77 -7.58 7.88
C PRO A 37 -3.02 -8.45 8.05
N TYR A 38 -3.09 -9.58 7.33
CA TYR A 38 -4.16 -10.58 7.44
C TYR A 38 -5.55 -10.03 7.12
N ASN A 39 -5.66 -9.22 6.06
CA ASN A 39 -6.94 -8.72 5.56
C ASN A 39 -7.24 -9.33 4.18
N ARG A 40 -8.31 -8.87 3.52
CA ARG A 40 -8.75 -9.37 2.22
C ARG A 40 -8.71 -8.28 1.15
N ILE A 41 -7.84 -7.28 1.33
CA ILE A 41 -7.80 -6.09 0.46
C ILE A 41 -7.31 -6.52 -0.93
N LYS A 42 -8.07 -6.14 -1.96
CA LYS A 42 -7.76 -6.54 -3.35
C LYS A 42 -7.03 -5.49 -4.17
N LYS A 43 -7.17 -4.22 -3.82
CA LYS A 43 -6.66 -3.08 -4.59
C LYS A 43 -6.12 -1.98 -3.70
N ILE A 44 -4.96 -1.44 -4.06
CA ILE A 44 -4.41 -0.24 -3.43
C ILE A 44 -4.73 0.98 -4.30
N LYS A 45 -5.26 2.05 -3.67
CA LYS A 45 -5.56 3.33 -4.34
C LYS A 45 -4.39 4.31 -4.24
N ARG A 46 -4.37 5.25 -5.19
CA ARG A 46 -3.38 6.34 -5.39
C ARG A 46 -3.03 7.11 -4.11
N ASN A 47 -1.76 7.49 -3.95
CA ASN A 47 -1.22 8.49 -3.02
C ASN A 47 -1.74 8.42 -1.58
N ALA A 48 -1.19 7.54 -0.76
CA ALA A 48 -1.74 7.45 0.58
C ALA A 48 -0.72 7.36 1.73
N PHE A 49 0.48 6.80 1.57
CA PHE A 49 1.34 6.56 2.75
C PHE A 49 2.84 6.65 2.46
N ALA A 50 3.59 7.00 3.50
CA ALA A 50 5.06 6.89 3.51
C ALA A 50 5.52 5.47 3.92
N HIS A 51 4.65 4.73 4.61
CA HIS A 51 4.87 3.35 5.04
C HIS A 51 3.56 2.54 4.96
N LEU A 52 3.62 1.42 4.27
CA LEU A 52 2.56 0.44 4.10
C LEU A 52 3.04 -0.93 4.59
N ASN A 53 2.24 -1.56 5.43
CA ASN A 53 2.41 -2.95 5.78
C ASN A 53 1.10 -3.67 5.50
N MET A 54 1.04 -4.39 4.38
CA MET A 54 -0.17 -5.09 3.90
C MET A 54 0.12 -6.58 3.66
N LEU A 55 0.80 -7.19 4.63
CA LEU A 55 1.15 -8.62 4.60
C LEU A 55 -0.09 -9.51 4.52
N ASN A 56 0.03 -10.63 3.80
CA ASN A 56 -0.99 -11.67 3.73
C ASN A 56 -2.39 -11.10 3.44
N ASN A 57 -2.48 -10.35 2.34
CA ASN A 57 -3.71 -9.82 1.78
C ASN A 57 -3.99 -10.49 0.43
N ASN A 58 -5.06 -10.06 -0.24
CA ASN A 58 -5.42 -10.54 -1.57
C ASN A 58 -5.14 -9.49 -2.66
N ILE A 59 -4.05 -8.73 -2.53
CA ILE A 59 -3.76 -7.63 -3.44
C ILE A 59 -3.44 -8.20 -4.82
N LEU A 60 -4.27 -7.87 -5.81
CA LEU A 60 -4.10 -8.31 -7.19
C LEU A 60 -3.46 -7.22 -8.05
N GLU A 61 -3.72 -5.96 -7.73
CA GLU A 61 -3.37 -4.82 -8.55
C GLU A 61 -2.91 -3.64 -7.67
N ILE A 62 -1.80 -3.03 -8.09
CA ILE A 62 -1.26 -1.81 -7.51
C ILE A 62 -1.28 -0.74 -8.60
N HIS A 63 -1.94 0.38 -8.35
CA HIS A 63 -1.98 1.49 -9.30
C HIS A 63 -0.58 2.12 -9.40
N GLU A 64 -0.13 2.51 -10.60
CA GLU A 64 1.18 3.13 -10.85
C GLU A 64 1.45 4.38 -9.97
N ASP A 65 0.44 5.25 -9.85
CA ASP A 65 0.48 6.43 -8.96
C ASP A 65 0.31 6.13 -7.45
N THR A 66 0.32 4.87 -7.00
CA THR A 66 0.19 4.54 -5.57
C THR A 66 1.31 5.15 -4.74
N PHE A 67 2.53 5.07 -5.27
CA PHE A 67 3.74 5.47 -4.57
C PHE A 67 4.26 6.83 -5.01
N CYS A 68 4.05 7.20 -6.26
CA CYS A 68 4.38 8.51 -6.77
C CYS A 68 3.60 8.82 -8.05
N LYS A 69 3.15 10.07 -8.21
CA LYS A 69 2.48 10.51 -9.43
C LYS A 69 3.48 10.57 -10.59
N ILE A 70 3.56 9.50 -11.37
CA ILE A 70 4.50 9.42 -12.49
C ILE A 70 4.13 10.38 -13.62
N ASN A 71 2.86 10.76 -13.72
CA ASN A 71 2.34 11.66 -14.75
C ASN A 71 2.41 13.16 -14.38
N ASP A 72 3.00 13.50 -13.23
CA ASP A 72 3.10 14.88 -12.74
C ASP A 72 4.57 15.21 -12.44
N HIS A 73 5.26 15.82 -13.41
CA HIS A 73 6.69 16.18 -13.26
C HIS A 73 6.95 17.24 -12.18
N THR A 74 5.91 17.91 -11.67
CA THR A 74 6.03 18.85 -10.53
C THR A 74 5.91 18.13 -9.19
N TYR A 75 5.46 16.88 -9.19
CA TYR A 75 5.27 16.08 -8.00
C TYR A 75 6.58 15.42 -7.57
N ILE A 76 7.11 15.87 -6.44
CA ILE A 76 8.23 15.20 -5.78
C ILE A 76 7.69 13.95 -5.09
N CYS A 77 8.08 12.77 -5.58
CA CYS A 77 7.82 11.50 -4.93
C CYS A 77 8.32 11.56 -3.48
N LYS A 78 7.51 11.16 -2.51
CA LYS A 78 8.00 10.98 -1.14
C LYS A 78 8.93 9.76 -1.12
N PRO A 79 10.04 9.80 -0.38
CA PRO A 79 10.87 8.62 -0.21
C PRO A 79 10.03 7.51 0.40
N LEU A 80 9.94 6.39 -0.30
CA LEU A 80 9.31 5.19 0.20
C LEU A 80 10.19 4.63 1.31
N LYS A 81 9.63 4.50 2.52
CA LYS A 81 10.24 3.65 3.54
C LYS A 81 9.91 2.20 3.22
N GLU A 82 10.59 1.23 3.83
CA GLU A 82 10.35 -0.20 3.62
C GLU A 82 8.85 -0.53 3.69
N ASN A 83 8.21 -0.67 2.52
CA ASN A 83 6.81 -1.06 2.43
C ASN A 83 6.76 -2.56 2.22
N ARG A 84 5.90 -3.24 2.96
CA ARG A 84 5.79 -4.69 2.93
C ARG A 84 4.49 -5.12 2.29
N LEU A 85 4.62 -5.89 1.22
CA LEU A 85 3.54 -6.47 0.43
C LEU A 85 3.76 -7.97 0.24
N ASP A 86 4.48 -8.59 1.18
CA ASP A 86 4.75 -10.02 1.15
C ASP A 86 3.45 -10.83 1.25
N ASP A 87 3.47 -12.06 0.71
CA ASP A 87 2.36 -13.01 0.74
C ASP A 87 1.06 -12.47 0.10
N ASN A 88 1.15 -11.79 -1.05
CA ASN A 88 -0.01 -11.36 -1.84
C ASN A 88 -0.01 -11.98 -3.26
N PRO A 89 -1.17 -12.16 -3.90
CA PRO A 89 -1.25 -12.65 -5.29
C PRO A 89 -0.98 -11.53 -6.33
N ILE A 90 0.06 -10.72 -6.10
CA ILE A 90 0.34 -9.51 -6.87
C ILE A 90 0.89 -9.85 -8.26
N ASN A 91 0.25 -9.34 -9.32
CA ASN A 91 0.78 -9.39 -10.68
C ASN A 91 1.25 -7.99 -11.13
N LEU A 92 2.55 -7.70 -10.98
CA LEU A 92 3.14 -6.39 -11.30
C LEU A 92 3.73 -6.32 -12.71
N TYR A 93 2.87 -6.07 -13.71
CA TYR A 93 3.35 -5.49 -14.96
C TYR A 93 3.60 -3.99 -14.76
N VAL A 94 4.86 -3.61 -14.59
CA VAL A 94 5.28 -2.21 -14.46
C VAL A 94 6.35 -1.96 -15.52
N PRO A 95 6.11 -1.11 -16.52
CA PRO A 95 7.11 -0.80 -17.53
C PRO A 95 8.39 -0.28 -16.87
N ALA A 96 9.55 -0.71 -17.38
CA ALA A 96 10.88 -0.41 -16.83
C ALA A 96 11.14 1.06 -16.41
N PRO A 97 10.73 2.11 -17.15
CA PRO A 97 10.95 3.50 -16.71
C PRO A 97 10.18 3.88 -15.43
N PHE A 98 9.17 3.10 -15.05
CA PHE A 98 8.32 3.34 -13.88
C PHE A 98 8.57 2.35 -12.74
N ALA A 99 9.55 1.45 -12.85
CA ALA A 99 9.80 0.40 -11.86
C ALA A 99 10.65 0.83 -10.65
N TYR A 100 11.07 2.10 -10.56
CA TYR A 100 11.98 2.60 -9.51
C TYR A 100 11.49 2.36 -8.08
N TRP A 101 10.16 2.35 -7.87
CA TRP A 101 9.59 2.07 -6.56
C TRP A 101 9.69 0.61 -6.14
N LYS A 102 9.87 -0.34 -7.08
CA LYS A 102 10.06 -1.78 -6.77
C LYS A 102 11.28 -2.00 -5.85
N LEU A 103 12.29 -1.12 -5.91
CA LEU A 103 13.47 -1.18 -5.04
C LEU A 103 13.16 -0.91 -3.56
N PHE A 104 11.98 -0.37 -3.24
CA PHE A 104 11.57 0.01 -1.88
C PHE A 104 10.39 -0.82 -1.37
N LEU A 105 10.05 -1.90 -2.07
CA LEU A 105 9.02 -2.84 -1.67
C LEU A 105 9.62 -4.21 -1.33
N SER A 106 9.22 -4.74 -0.19
CA SER A 106 9.32 -6.17 0.09
C SER A 106 8.16 -6.87 -0.59
N LEU A 107 8.47 -7.84 -1.44
CA LEU A 107 7.52 -8.59 -2.27
C LEU A 107 7.72 -10.11 -2.12
N ASP A 108 8.12 -10.57 -0.95
CA ASP A 108 8.41 -11.99 -0.73
C ASP A 108 7.14 -12.85 -0.92
N ASN A 109 7.31 -14.06 -1.45
CA ASN A 109 6.23 -15.04 -1.69
C ASN A 109 5.04 -14.53 -2.54
N ASN A 110 5.22 -13.48 -3.35
CA ASN A 110 4.18 -13.06 -4.28
C ASN A 110 4.12 -13.96 -5.52
N SER A 111 2.91 -14.29 -5.97
CA SER A 111 2.65 -15.17 -7.12
C SER A 111 3.17 -14.55 -8.43
N SER A 112 4.39 -14.92 -8.82
CA SER A 112 5.04 -14.64 -10.11
C SER A 112 5.08 -13.16 -10.53
N ILE A 113 6.20 -12.51 -10.24
CA ILE A 113 6.65 -11.31 -10.95
C ILE A 113 6.96 -11.75 -12.40
N VAL A 114 6.00 -11.65 -13.31
CA VAL A 114 6.24 -11.86 -14.75
C VAL A 114 6.88 -10.62 -15.38
#